data_AF-A0A843DQE8-F1
#
_entry.id   AF-A0A843DQE8-F1
#
_cell.length_a   1.000
_cell.length_b   1.000
_cell.length_c   1.000
_cell.angle_alpha   90.00
_cell.angle_beta   90.00
_cell.angle_gamma   90.00
#
_symmetry.space_group_name_H-M   'P 1'
#
loop_
_entity.id
_entity.type
_entity.pdbx_description
1 polymer ?
#
loop_
_entity_poly.entity_id
_entity_poly.type
_entity_poly.pdbx_seq_one_letter_code
_entity_poly.pdbx_strand_id
1 'polypeptide(L)'
;TVHVYDNVPPKAALSETLKSLESIGYFEPDNIIFEHHIENIAEYGADVYPCRASGFPRTLDRASVQDGDVVACCKTGRQICEETSDADLEYRETCPVTRIEEEPFIARCCRMDEAGIQVRNGCFGVVVHWAAPPREIAEALDAMLSEWRRRK
;
A
#
# COMPACT_ATOMS: atom_id res chain seq x y z
N THR A 1 -8.31 -13.50 11.45
CA THR A 1 -8.44 -12.34 10.57
C THR A 1 -7.08 -11.96 10.04
N VAL A 2 -6.98 -11.48 8.80
CA VAL A 2 -5.81 -10.85 8.20
C VAL A 2 -6.21 -9.42 7.82
N HIS A 3 -5.45 -8.43 8.27
CA HIS A 3 -5.73 -7.02 8.06
C HIS A 3 -5.08 -6.54 6.75
N VAL A 4 -5.89 -6.11 5.80
CA VAL A 4 -5.46 -5.68 4.45
C VAL A 4 -5.41 -4.16 4.41
N TYR A 5 -4.22 -3.58 4.27
CA TYR A 5 -4.04 -2.13 4.15
C TYR A 5 -3.79 -1.75 2.69
N ASP A 6 -4.63 -0.88 2.16
CA ASP A 6 -4.58 -0.46 0.75
C ASP A 6 -5.16 0.96 0.59
N ASN A 7 -5.09 1.52 -0.62
CA ASN A 7 -5.61 2.84 -0.91
C ASN A 7 -6.34 2.92 -2.28
N VAL A 8 -7.18 3.94 -2.41
CA VAL A 8 -7.88 4.37 -3.64
C VAL A 8 -7.68 5.88 -3.81
N PRO A 9 -7.82 6.46 -5.02
CA PRO A 9 -8.14 5.88 -6.34
C PRO A 9 -6.91 5.35 -7.13
N PRO A 10 -7.12 4.66 -8.28
CA PRO A 10 -8.39 4.35 -8.93
C PRO A 10 -9.05 3.10 -8.36
N LYS A 11 -8.26 2.22 -7.73
CA LYS A 11 -8.72 0.96 -7.18
C LYS A 11 -7.77 0.46 -6.11
N ALA A 12 -8.33 -0.21 -5.10
CA ALA A 12 -7.57 -0.87 -4.05
C ALA A 12 -7.06 -2.20 -4.59
N ALA A 13 -5.96 -2.14 -5.36
CA ALA A 13 -5.50 -3.25 -6.18
C ALA A 13 -5.15 -4.51 -5.35
N LEU A 14 -4.64 -4.37 -4.12
CA LEU A 14 -4.41 -5.50 -3.22
C LEU A 14 -5.74 -6.08 -2.74
N SER A 15 -6.64 -5.24 -2.23
CA SER A 15 -7.96 -5.67 -1.74
C SER A 15 -8.76 -6.38 -2.82
N GLU A 16 -8.82 -5.84 -4.03
CA GLU A 16 -9.51 -6.46 -5.17
C GLU A 16 -8.87 -7.80 -5.57
N THR A 17 -7.53 -7.89 -5.53
CA THR A 17 -6.84 -9.14 -5.86
C THR A 17 -7.19 -10.23 -4.84
N LEU A 18 -7.18 -9.90 -3.55
CA LEU A 18 -7.54 -10.84 -2.49
C LEU A 18 -9.00 -11.27 -2.57
N LYS A 19 -9.93 -10.34 -2.82
CA LYS A 19 -11.35 -10.67 -3.08
C LYS A 19 -11.52 -11.59 -4.28
N SER A 20 -10.76 -11.36 -5.35
CA SER A 20 -10.80 -12.20 -6.55
C SER A 20 -10.32 -13.63 -6.24
N LEU A 21 -9.23 -13.77 -5.49
CA LEU A 21 -8.71 -15.06 -5.04
C LEU A 21 -9.69 -15.78 -4.09
N GLU A 22 -10.31 -15.04 -3.17
CA GLU A 22 -11.35 -15.56 -2.27
C GLU A 22 -12.56 -16.08 -3.07
N SER A 23 -13.01 -15.34 -4.08
CA SER A 23 -14.18 -15.71 -4.89
C SER A 23 -14.04 -17.03 -5.67
N ILE A 24 -12.80 -17.48 -5.89
CA ILE A 24 -12.50 -18.75 -6.55
C ILE A 24 -12.10 -19.86 -5.56
N GLY A 25 -12.27 -19.62 -4.26
CA GLY A 25 -12.03 -20.60 -3.20
C GLY A 25 -10.57 -20.79 -2.80
N TYR A 26 -9.65 -19.91 -3.22
CA TYR A 26 -8.21 -20.11 -2.96
C TYR A 26 -7.91 -20.22 -1.45
N PHE A 27 -8.61 -19.45 -0.60
CA PHE A 27 -8.36 -19.37 0.84
C PHE A 27 -9.25 -20.27 1.71
N GLU A 28 -10.16 -21.06 1.12
CA GLU A 28 -11.07 -21.94 1.86
C GLU A 28 -10.35 -22.95 2.79
N PRO A 29 -9.22 -23.58 2.38
CA PRO A 29 -8.53 -24.55 3.23
C PRO A 29 -8.02 -23.95 4.55
N ASP A 30 -7.70 -22.66 4.56
CA ASP A 30 -7.10 -21.96 5.68
C ASP A 30 -8.11 -21.17 6.52
N ASN A 31 -9.39 -21.13 6.10
CA ASN A 31 -10.49 -20.38 6.72
C ASN A 31 -10.09 -18.94 7.08
N ILE A 32 -9.43 -18.25 6.14
CA ILE A 32 -8.93 -16.89 6.32
C ILE A 32 -10.11 -15.92 6.22
N ILE A 33 -10.16 -14.97 7.16
CA ILE A 33 -11.11 -13.84 7.13
C ILE A 33 -10.29 -12.59 6.86
N PHE A 34 -10.64 -11.80 5.85
CA PHE A 34 -9.99 -10.53 5.56
C PHE A 34 -10.76 -9.35 6.15
N GLU A 35 -10.04 -8.41 6.76
CA GLU A 35 -10.56 -7.11 7.15
C GLU A 35 -9.85 -6.03 6.33
N HIS A 36 -10.62 -5.25 5.55
CA HIS A 36 -10.06 -4.33 4.57
C HIS A 36 -10.05 -2.88 5.07
N HIS A 37 -8.84 -2.35 5.26
CA HIS A 37 -8.54 -0.98 5.67
C HIS A 37 -8.19 -0.14 4.45
N ILE A 38 -9.22 0.34 3.75
CA ILE A 38 -9.08 1.09 2.49
C ILE A 38 -9.17 2.58 2.75
N GLU A 39 -8.15 3.32 2.37
CA GLU A 39 -8.14 4.77 2.48
C GLU A 39 -8.33 5.45 1.13
N ASN A 40 -9.14 6.52 1.13
CA ASN A 40 -9.35 7.34 -0.05
C ASN A 40 -8.43 8.57 -0.02
N ILE A 41 -7.31 8.51 -0.75
CA ILE A 41 -6.34 9.61 -0.77
C ILE A 41 -6.89 10.86 -1.47
N ALA A 42 -7.97 10.74 -2.26
CA ALA A 42 -8.62 11.91 -2.85
C ALA A 42 -9.17 12.88 -1.79
N GLU A 43 -9.45 12.39 -0.57
CA GLU A 43 -9.97 13.20 0.54
C GLU A 43 -8.90 14.06 1.20
N TYR A 44 -7.62 13.90 0.83
CA TYR A 44 -6.51 14.63 1.44
C TYR A 44 -6.45 16.11 1.04
N GLY A 45 -7.22 16.52 0.02
CA GLY A 45 -7.22 17.91 -0.46
C GLY A 45 -5.85 18.37 -0.94
N ALA A 46 -5.10 17.50 -1.62
CA ALA A 46 -3.78 17.80 -2.15
C ALA A 46 -3.84 18.36 -3.57
N ASP A 47 -2.86 19.17 -3.93
CA ASP A 47 -2.71 19.73 -5.28
C ASP A 47 -2.04 18.75 -6.23
N VAL A 48 -1.11 17.93 -5.71
CA VAL A 48 -0.31 16.96 -6.47
C VAL A 48 -0.37 15.58 -5.82
N TYR A 49 -0.62 14.54 -6.64
CA TYR A 49 -0.81 13.16 -6.19
C TYR A 49 0.32 12.20 -6.62
N PRO A 50 0.44 10.99 -6.04
CA PRO A 50 1.66 10.19 -6.12
C PRO A 50 2.06 9.78 -7.53
N CYS A 51 1.12 9.28 -8.33
CA CYS A 51 1.40 8.91 -9.71
C CYS A 51 0.12 8.82 -10.56
N ARG A 52 0.28 8.83 -11.89
CA ARG A 52 -0.82 8.68 -12.85
C ARG A 52 -1.66 7.42 -12.67
N ALA A 53 -1.07 6.36 -12.10
CA ALA A 53 -1.78 5.11 -11.86
C ALA A 53 -2.92 5.31 -10.86
N SER A 54 -2.85 6.36 -10.03
CA SER A 54 -3.90 6.80 -9.11
C SER A 54 -5.10 7.49 -9.80
N GLY A 55 -5.00 7.81 -11.10
CA GLY A 55 -6.09 8.40 -11.87
C GLY A 55 -6.28 9.92 -11.69
N PHE A 56 -5.39 10.57 -10.95
CA PHE A 56 -5.43 12.03 -10.76
C PHE A 56 -4.87 12.80 -11.97
N PRO A 57 -5.35 14.03 -12.22
CA PRO A 57 -4.91 14.84 -13.35
C PRO A 57 -3.50 15.42 -13.15
N ARG A 58 -3.14 15.78 -11.90
CA ARG A 58 -1.84 16.36 -11.54
C ARG A 58 -1.10 15.41 -10.60
N THR A 59 -0.02 14.82 -11.10
CA THR A 59 0.73 13.77 -10.40
C THR A 59 2.23 14.00 -10.51
N LEU A 60 3.00 13.52 -9.52
CA LEU A 60 4.45 13.72 -9.45
C LEU A 60 5.20 13.18 -10.68
N ASP A 61 4.68 12.14 -11.33
CA ASP A 61 5.28 11.56 -12.54
C ASP A 61 4.95 12.34 -13.84
N ARG A 62 4.17 13.43 -13.77
CA ARG A 62 3.70 14.18 -14.95
C ARG A 62 3.79 15.70 -14.83
N ALA A 63 3.77 16.22 -13.61
CA ALA A 63 3.73 17.65 -13.36
C ALA A 63 4.88 18.05 -12.44
N SER A 64 5.42 19.24 -12.68
CA SER A 64 6.28 19.90 -11.72
C SER A 64 5.46 20.40 -10.52
N VAL A 65 6.09 20.36 -9.36
CA VAL A 65 5.60 20.99 -8.13
C VAL A 65 5.98 22.47 -8.10
N GLN A 66 5.25 23.26 -7.32
CA GLN A 66 5.38 24.72 -7.17
C GLN A 66 5.37 25.09 -5.68
N ASP A 67 5.91 26.27 -5.34
CA ASP A 67 5.86 26.79 -3.97
C ASP A 67 4.41 26.84 -3.45
N GLY A 68 4.22 26.29 -2.24
CA GLY A 68 2.93 26.23 -1.58
C GLY A 68 2.03 25.06 -2.01
N ASP A 69 2.45 24.21 -2.95
CA ASP A 69 1.69 23.00 -3.28
C ASP A 69 1.61 22.06 -2.07
N VAL A 70 0.43 21.48 -1.85
CA VAL A 70 0.24 20.32 -0.99
C VAL A 70 0.40 19.05 -1.80
N VAL A 71 1.38 18.21 -1.46
CA VAL A 71 1.71 16.98 -2.16
C VAL A 71 1.27 15.76 -1.36
N ALA A 72 0.31 15.01 -1.88
CA ALA A 72 -0.05 13.70 -1.37
C ALA A 72 0.90 12.65 -1.95
N CYS A 73 1.79 12.11 -1.11
CA CYS A 73 2.77 11.12 -1.54
C CYS A 73 3.29 10.25 -0.40
N CYS A 74 3.82 9.08 -0.76
CA CYS A 74 4.63 8.28 0.14
C CYS A 74 6.08 8.81 0.20
N LYS A 75 6.90 8.19 1.06
CA LYS A 75 8.35 8.44 1.16
C LYS A 75 9.07 8.52 -0.20
N THR A 76 8.73 7.67 -1.17
CA THR A 76 9.34 7.72 -2.51
C THR A 76 8.98 9.00 -3.26
N GLY A 77 7.72 9.43 -3.22
CA GLY A 77 7.31 10.67 -3.88
C GLY A 77 7.92 11.91 -3.21
N ARG A 78 8.05 11.89 -1.88
CA ARG A 78 8.76 12.94 -1.14
C ARG A 78 10.23 13.03 -1.54
N GLN A 79 10.92 11.91 -1.63
CA GLN A 79 12.30 11.87 -2.10
C GLN A 79 12.43 12.44 -3.53
N ILE A 80 11.50 12.12 -4.42
CA ILE A 80 11.48 12.72 -5.77
C ILE A 80 11.34 14.24 -5.70
N CYS A 81 10.45 14.77 -4.86
CA CYS A 81 10.29 16.22 -4.70
C CYS A 81 11.59 16.87 -4.22
N GLU A 82 12.19 16.32 -3.16
CA GLU A 82 13.44 16.81 -2.55
C GLU A 82 14.64 16.76 -3.51
N GLU A 83 14.65 15.82 -4.46
CA GLU A 83 15.73 15.69 -5.46
C GLU A 83 15.52 16.52 -6.73
N THR A 84 14.28 16.93 -7.03
CA THR A 84 13.93 17.53 -8.33
C THR A 84 13.40 18.96 -8.24
N SER A 85 13.17 19.47 -7.03
CA SER A 85 12.61 20.81 -6.81
C SER A 85 13.18 21.43 -5.54
N ASP A 86 13.42 22.74 -5.59
CA ASP A 86 13.72 23.58 -4.43
C ASP A 86 12.45 24.24 -3.85
N ALA A 87 11.26 23.83 -4.30
CA ALA A 87 10.01 24.44 -3.87
C ALA A 87 9.71 24.19 -2.38
N ASP A 88 9.06 25.14 -1.73
CA ASP A 88 8.53 24.98 -0.39
C ASP A 88 7.19 24.23 -0.43
N LEU A 89 7.18 22.97 0.02
CA LEU A 89 6.07 22.02 -0.17
C LEU A 89 5.53 21.51 1.17
N GLU A 90 4.20 21.34 1.25
CA GLU A 90 3.56 20.59 2.34
C GLU A 90 3.30 19.15 1.88
N TYR A 91 3.47 18.17 2.79
CA TYR A 91 3.29 16.76 2.45
C TYR A 91 2.13 16.11 3.21
N ARG A 92 1.37 15.25 2.51
CA ARG A 92 0.37 14.35 3.07
C ARG A 92 0.78 12.90 2.79
N GLU A 93 1.02 12.12 3.85
CA GLU A 93 1.50 10.73 3.75
C GLU A 93 0.41 9.79 3.24
N THR A 94 0.66 9.08 2.13
CA THR A 94 -0.32 8.19 1.48
C THR A 94 0.02 6.70 1.58
N CYS A 95 1.13 6.33 2.23
CA CYS A 95 1.63 4.96 2.26
C CYS A 95 0.74 4.03 3.10
N PRO A 96 0.20 2.93 2.54
CA PRO A 96 -0.56 1.97 3.34
C PRO A 96 0.26 1.33 4.47
N VAL A 97 1.58 1.21 4.30
CA VAL A 97 2.48 0.59 5.29
C VAL A 97 2.62 1.43 6.56
N THR A 98 2.50 2.76 6.49
CA THR A 98 2.64 3.61 7.69
C THR A 98 1.41 3.56 8.59
N ARG A 99 0.26 3.12 8.07
CA ARG A 99 -1.03 3.01 8.77
C ARG A 99 -1.30 1.64 9.40
N ILE A 100 -0.33 0.75 9.39
CA ILE A 100 -0.50 -0.59 9.97
C ILE A 100 -0.65 -0.45 11.49
N GLU A 101 -1.75 -0.99 12.03
CA GLU A 101 -2.10 -0.96 13.46
C GLU A 101 -2.50 -2.33 14.02
N GLU A 102 -2.69 -3.35 13.17
CA GLU A 102 -3.20 -4.67 13.56
C GLU A 102 -2.44 -5.81 12.86
N GLU A 103 -2.31 -6.97 13.52
CA GLU A 103 -1.64 -8.16 13.02
C GLU A 103 -2.54 -9.42 12.99
N PRO A 104 -2.30 -10.37 12.06
CA PRO A 104 -1.35 -10.30 10.97
C PRO A 104 -1.83 -9.37 9.84
N PHE A 105 -0.91 -8.60 9.23
CA PHE A 105 -1.24 -7.68 8.14
C PHE A 105 -0.74 -8.15 6.77
N ILE A 106 -1.36 -7.61 5.71
CA ILE A 106 -0.80 -7.54 4.37
C ILE A 106 -0.98 -6.13 3.79
N ALA A 107 0.07 -5.58 3.19
CA ALA A 107 0.09 -4.25 2.58
C ALA A 107 0.94 -4.23 1.30
N ARG A 108 0.80 -3.18 0.48
CA ARG A 108 1.64 -2.96 -0.71
C ARG A 108 2.64 -1.83 -0.52
N CYS A 109 3.82 -1.99 -1.12
CA CYS A 109 4.83 -0.95 -1.27
C CYS A 109 5.42 -0.93 -2.68
N CYS A 110 5.69 0.26 -3.23
CA CYS A 110 6.37 0.39 -4.52
C CYS A 110 7.89 0.19 -4.45
N ARG A 111 8.47 0.09 -3.25
CA ARG A 111 9.89 -0.17 -3.07
C ARG A 111 10.12 -1.65 -2.80
N MET A 112 10.93 -2.31 -3.62
CA MET A 112 11.21 -3.74 -3.51
C MET A 112 11.98 -4.10 -2.22
N ASP A 113 12.82 -3.19 -1.71
CA ASP A 113 13.57 -3.37 -0.46
C ASP A 113 12.68 -3.40 0.79
N GLU A 114 11.45 -2.90 0.68
CA GLU A 114 10.45 -2.96 1.74
C GLU A 114 9.59 -4.23 1.68
N ALA A 115 9.73 -5.08 0.65
CA ALA A 115 8.90 -6.29 0.49
C ALA A 115 9.40 -7.46 1.36
N GLY A 116 8.47 -8.34 1.76
CA GLY A 116 8.74 -9.54 2.56
C GLY A 116 7.99 -9.57 3.89
N ILE A 117 8.14 -10.71 4.59
CA ILE A 117 7.59 -10.92 5.94
C ILE A 117 8.39 -10.09 6.93
N GLN A 118 7.71 -9.32 7.77
CA GLN A 118 8.35 -8.33 8.63
C GLN A 118 7.44 -7.88 9.78
N VAL A 119 8.00 -7.05 10.66
CA VAL A 119 7.27 -6.35 11.70
C VAL A 119 7.25 -4.86 11.37
N ARG A 120 6.06 -4.25 11.36
CA ARG A 120 5.84 -2.81 11.13
C ARG A 120 4.98 -2.27 12.25
N ASN A 121 5.40 -1.17 12.88
CA ASN A 121 4.70 -0.58 14.02
C ASN A 121 4.34 -1.60 15.12
N GLY A 122 5.22 -2.58 15.36
CA GLY A 122 4.97 -3.67 16.32
C GLY A 122 4.04 -4.79 15.82
N CYS A 123 3.41 -4.64 14.66
CA CYS A 123 2.52 -5.63 14.04
C CYS A 123 3.30 -6.54 13.09
N PHE A 124 3.09 -7.85 13.16
CA PHE A 124 3.64 -8.83 12.24
C PHE A 124 2.81 -8.95 10.95
N GLY A 125 3.46 -9.14 9.82
CA GLY A 125 2.76 -9.34 8.55
C GLY A 125 3.69 -9.42 7.36
N VAL A 126 3.14 -9.11 6.18
CA VAL A 126 3.89 -9.15 4.92
C VAL A 126 3.61 -7.92 4.07
N VAL A 127 4.66 -7.34 3.51
CA VAL A 127 4.54 -6.31 2.48
C VAL A 127 4.86 -6.95 1.13
N VAL A 128 3.99 -6.76 0.17
CA VAL A 128 4.20 -7.22 -1.22
C VAL A 128 4.48 -6.02 -2.12
N HIS A 129 5.22 -6.24 -3.21
CA HIS A 129 5.50 -5.16 -4.13
C HIS A 129 4.22 -4.66 -4.82
N TRP A 130 4.15 -3.38 -5.16
CA TRP A 130 3.01 -2.78 -5.84
C TRP A 130 2.65 -3.50 -7.15
N ALA A 131 3.66 -3.97 -7.88
CA ALA A 131 3.51 -4.72 -9.13
C ALA A 131 3.40 -6.24 -8.94
N ALA A 132 3.33 -6.75 -7.71
CA ALA A 132 3.22 -8.18 -7.46
C ALA A 132 1.93 -8.76 -8.10
N PRO A 133 2.03 -9.81 -8.93
CA PRO A 133 0.87 -10.48 -9.51
C PRO A 133 0.10 -11.29 -8.45
N PRO A 134 -1.15 -11.71 -8.73
CA PRO A 134 -1.97 -12.46 -7.78
C PRO A 134 -1.30 -13.69 -7.18
N ARG A 135 -0.53 -14.44 -7.97
CA ARG A 135 0.23 -15.61 -7.51
C ARG A 135 1.26 -15.24 -6.43
N GLU A 136 2.05 -14.20 -6.66
CA GLU A 136 3.09 -13.76 -5.70
C GLU A 136 2.45 -13.26 -4.40
N ILE A 137 1.30 -12.59 -4.50
CA ILE A 137 0.53 -12.11 -3.33
C ILE A 137 0.04 -13.30 -2.50
N ALA A 138 -0.51 -14.32 -3.16
CA ALA A 138 -0.98 -15.52 -2.51
C ALA A 138 0.17 -16.29 -1.83
N GLU A 139 1.27 -16.54 -2.55
CA GLU A 139 2.46 -17.22 -2.02
C GLU A 139 3.06 -16.45 -0.82
N ALA A 140 3.13 -15.12 -0.88
CA ALA A 140 3.62 -14.29 0.20
C ALA A 140 2.69 -14.34 1.43
N LEU A 141 1.38 -14.34 1.23
CA LEU A 141 0.39 -14.47 2.28
C LEU A 141 0.47 -15.85 2.95
N ASP A 142 0.55 -16.92 2.17
CA ASP A 142 0.66 -18.31 2.68
C ASP A 142 1.94 -18.50 3.50
N ALA A 143 3.06 -17.95 3.02
CA ALA A 143 4.33 -17.97 3.74
C ALA A 143 4.25 -17.19 5.07
N MET A 144 3.61 -16.01 5.06
CA MET A 144 3.40 -15.20 6.25
C MET A 144 2.52 -15.91 7.27
N LEU A 145 1.40 -16.49 6.84
CA LEU A 145 0.48 -17.22 7.71
C LEU A 145 1.13 -18.47 8.32
N SER A 146 1.96 -19.17 7.54
CA SER A 146 2.73 -20.29 8.03
C SER A 146 3.69 -19.88 9.16
N GLU A 147 4.38 -18.75 9.00
CA GLU A 147 5.26 -18.20 10.03
C GLU A 147 4.49 -17.68 11.25
N TRP A 148 3.37 -16.99 11.03
CA TRP A 148 2.48 -16.50 12.08
C TRP A 148 1.98 -17.63 12.98
N ARG A 149 1.57 -18.76 12.39
CA ARG A 149 1.10 -19.95 13.13
C ARG A 149 2.19 -20.61 13.96
N ARG A 150 3.47 -20.52 13.57
CA ARG A 150 4.60 -21.06 14.37
C ARG A 150 4.96 -20.21 15.57
N ARG A 151 4.59 -18.93 15.55
CA ARG A 151 4.87 -17.97 16.63
C ARG A 151 3.84 -18.03 17.75
N LYS A 152 2.69 -18.65 17.50
CA LYS A 152 1.66 -18.93 18.50
C LYS A 152 1.86 -20.32 19.09
#